data_AF-A0A958HI29-F1
#
_entry.id   AF-A0A958HI29-F1
#
_cell.length_a   1.000
_cell.length_b   1.000
_cell.length_c   1.000
_cell.angle_alpha   90.00
_cell.angle_beta   90.00
_cell.angle_gamma   90.00
#
_symmetry.space_group_name_H-M   'P 1'
#
loop_
_entity.id
_entity.type
_entity.pdbx_description
1 polymer ?
#
loop_
_entity_poly.entity_id
_entity_poly.type
_entity_poly.pdbx_seq_one_letter_code
_entity_poly.pdbx_strand_id
1 'polypeptide(L)'
;MSVAIRTITRVQDADDLGSTPGAGNDGYALTWDNGAGAFVLAAAGVTDHGALSGLSDDDHSGYALLAGRSGGQTLYGGTAAGNGLTLYSTSHATKGNIALGTTLTVDSVNGRVGIGTTTPTSTLSLGGNVSTATTEITALSFKNSTNTVAKISVVSTDTTQDDGDLVFSTAFNG
;
A
#
# COMPACT_ATOMS: atom_id res chain seq x y z
N MET A 1 22.34 30.93 -48.65
CA MET A 1 22.11 29.69 -49.43
C MET A 1 20.83 29.06 -48.93
N SER A 2 19.73 29.08 -49.70
CA SER A 2 18.52 28.35 -49.31
C SER A 2 18.70 26.88 -49.67
N VAL A 3 18.61 26.00 -48.67
CA VAL A 3 18.49 24.56 -48.93
C VAL A 3 17.12 24.35 -49.57
N ALA A 4 17.09 23.81 -50.79
CA ALA A 4 15.84 23.40 -51.42
C ALA A 4 15.22 22.29 -50.58
N ILE A 5 14.05 22.55 -50.00
CA ILE A 5 13.19 21.48 -49.47
C ILE A 5 12.84 20.59 -50.66
N ARG A 6 13.37 19.35 -50.66
CA ARG A 6 13.03 18.33 -51.65
C ARG A 6 11.68 17.73 -51.26
N THR A 7 10.59 18.32 -51.73
CA THR A 7 9.24 17.73 -51.57
C THR A 7 9.15 16.51 -52.49
N ILE A 8 8.83 15.33 -51.96
CA ILE A 8 8.45 14.18 -52.78
C ILE A 8 7.16 14.58 -53.51
N THR A 9 7.26 14.78 -54.83
CA THR A 9 6.13 15.20 -55.68
C THR A 9 5.38 14.02 -56.30
N ARG A 10 5.96 12.82 -56.23
CA ARG A 10 5.36 11.54 -56.65
C ARG A 10 6.11 10.40 -56.00
N VAL A 11 5.38 9.46 -55.41
CA VAL A 11 5.84 8.07 -55.26
C VAL A 11 5.56 7.43 -56.62
N GLN A 12 6.56 6.87 -57.29
CA GLN A 12 6.43 6.53 -58.73
C GLN A 12 5.42 5.41 -59.02
N ASP A 13 4.99 4.70 -57.99
CA ASP A 13 4.14 3.52 -57.99
C ASP A 13 3.64 3.31 -56.56
N ALA A 14 2.54 3.93 -56.14
CA ALA A 14 1.98 3.74 -54.79
C ALA A 14 1.51 2.29 -54.50
N ASP A 15 1.97 1.30 -55.27
CA ASP A 15 1.67 -0.12 -55.18
C ASP A 15 2.07 -0.69 -53.81
N ASP A 16 3.15 -0.20 -53.21
CA ASP A 16 3.61 -0.58 -51.87
C ASP A 16 2.94 0.22 -50.73
N LEU A 17 2.02 1.14 -51.06
CA LEU A 17 1.27 1.94 -50.09
C LEU A 17 -0.19 1.47 -50.06
N GLY A 18 -0.54 0.67 -49.05
CA GLY A 18 -1.90 0.16 -48.85
C GLY A 18 -2.92 1.20 -48.34
N SER A 19 -2.58 2.50 -48.37
CA SER A 19 -3.40 3.60 -47.87
C SER A 19 -3.35 4.81 -48.80
N THR A 20 -4.46 5.53 -48.94
CA THR A 20 -4.55 6.74 -49.76
C THR A 20 -3.67 7.86 -49.20
N PRO A 21 -2.64 8.34 -49.94
CA PRO A 21 -1.80 9.44 -49.49
C PRO A 21 -2.61 10.74 -49.31
N GLY A 22 -2.42 11.44 -48.19
CA GLY A 22 -3.06 12.73 -47.91
C GLY A 22 -4.41 12.67 -47.18
N ALA A 23 -5.00 11.49 -47.01
CA ALA A 23 -6.15 11.27 -46.13
C ALA A 23 -5.64 10.66 -44.81
N GLY A 24 -4.98 11.47 -43.98
CA GLY A 24 -4.49 11.00 -42.68
C GLY A 24 -5.67 10.57 -41.79
N ASN A 25 -5.56 9.39 -41.16
CA ASN A 25 -6.43 9.00 -40.05
C ASN A 25 -5.72 9.35 -38.75
N ASP A 26 -6.34 10.20 -37.94
CA ASP A 26 -5.79 10.56 -36.63
C ASP A 26 -5.60 9.31 -35.76
N GLY A 27 -4.47 9.25 -35.07
CA GLY A 27 -4.11 8.10 -34.23
C GLY A 27 -3.67 6.86 -35.00
N TYR A 28 -3.33 6.96 -36.29
CA TYR A 28 -2.71 5.89 -37.07
C TYR A 28 -1.30 6.28 -37.52
N ALA A 29 -0.39 5.32 -37.53
CA ALA A 29 0.97 5.44 -38.03
C ALA A 29 1.14 4.60 -39.30
N LEU A 30 1.97 5.07 -40.23
CA LEU A 30 2.44 4.23 -41.31
C LEU A 30 3.40 3.19 -40.74
N THR A 31 3.04 1.92 -40.89
CA THR A 31 3.81 0.77 -40.40
C THR A 31 3.98 -0.23 -41.54
N TRP A 32 5.07 -0.99 -41.51
CA TRP A 32 5.26 -2.08 -42.47
C TRP A 32 4.53 -3.34 -41.97
N ASP A 33 3.67 -3.90 -42.80
CA ASP A 33 2.98 -5.17 -42.54
C ASP A 33 3.56 -6.27 -43.46
N ASN A 34 4.21 -7.27 -42.86
CA ASN A 34 4.80 -8.40 -43.61
C ASN A 34 3.75 -9.31 -44.26
N GLY A 35 2.55 -9.42 -43.71
CA GLY A 35 1.45 -10.20 -44.28
C GLY A 35 0.83 -9.50 -45.50
N ALA A 36 0.81 -8.17 -45.50
CA ALA A 36 0.37 -7.37 -46.63
C ALA A 36 1.48 -7.08 -47.66
N GLY A 37 2.76 -7.17 -47.25
CA GLY A 37 3.90 -6.84 -48.09
C GLY A 37 3.97 -5.35 -48.46
N ALA A 38 3.36 -4.48 -47.66
CA ALA A 38 3.17 -3.06 -47.96
C ALA A 38 3.22 -2.20 -46.70
N PHE A 39 3.43 -0.89 -46.86
CA PHE A 39 3.19 0.07 -45.79
C PHE A 39 1.68 0.32 -45.65
N VAL A 40 1.16 0.12 -44.45
CA VAL A 40 -0.25 0.29 -44.10
C VAL A 40 -0.41 1.29 -42.96
N LEU A 41 -1.56 1.95 -42.89
CA LEU A 41 -1.97 2.70 -41.70
C LEU A 41 -2.40 1.70 -40.62
N ALA A 42 -1.66 1.61 -39.53
CA ALA A 42 -2.05 0.86 -38.34
C ALA A 42 -2.30 1.83 -37.18
N ALA A 43 -3.19 1.47 -36.25
CA ALA A 43 -3.43 2.27 -35.06
C ALA A 43 -2.08 2.52 -34.33
N ALA A 44 -1.77 3.79 -34.09
CA ALA A 44 -0.53 4.24 -33.51
C ALA A 44 -0.51 3.90 -32.02
N GLY A 45 0.10 2.76 -31.71
CA GLY A 45 0.26 2.30 -30.34
C GLY A 45 -1.04 1.86 -29.67
N VAL A 46 -0.89 1.29 -28.49
CA VAL A 46 -2.00 0.86 -27.67
C VAL A 46 -2.53 2.08 -26.90
N THR A 47 -3.69 2.61 -27.30
CA THR A 47 -4.28 3.82 -26.69
C THR A 47 -5.02 3.51 -25.37
N ASP A 48 -5.48 2.27 -25.21
CA ASP A 48 -6.08 1.77 -23.98
C ASP A 48 -5.09 0.84 -23.25
N HIS A 49 -4.79 1.16 -21.99
CA HIS A 49 -3.83 0.40 -21.18
C HIS A 49 -4.19 -1.08 -21.11
N GLY A 50 -5.49 -1.44 -21.15
CA GLY A 50 -5.93 -2.84 -21.11
C GLY A 50 -5.51 -3.70 -22.30
N ALA A 51 -5.11 -3.09 -23.42
CA ALA A 51 -4.60 -3.80 -24.60
C ALA A 51 -3.07 -3.93 -24.60
N LEU A 52 -2.36 -3.51 -23.55
CA LEU A 52 -0.92 -3.70 -23.39
C LEU A 52 -0.64 -5.16 -22.98
N SER A 53 0.14 -5.88 -23.78
CA SER A 53 0.76 -7.14 -23.35
C SER A 53 1.89 -6.88 -22.36
N GLY A 54 2.13 -7.81 -21.43
CA GLY A 54 3.22 -7.71 -20.45
C GLY A 54 2.91 -6.88 -19.20
N LEU A 55 1.65 -6.48 -18.97
CA LEU A 55 1.25 -5.83 -17.71
C LEU A 55 1.36 -6.74 -16.48
N SER A 56 1.38 -8.06 -16.68
CA SER A 56 1.68 -9.04 -15.66
C SER A 56 3.17 -9.22 -15.40
N ASP A 57 4.01 -8.70 -16.30
CA ASP A 57 5.45 -8.90 -16.24
C ASP A 57 5.98 -7.89 -15.22
N ASP A 58 6.41 -8.41 -14.08
CA ASP A 58 6.82 -7.62 -12.93
C ASP A 58 8.27 -7.14 -13.07
N ASP A 59 8.55 -6.53 -14.22
CA ASP A 59 9.88 -6.14 -14.68
C ASP A 59 10.39 -4.84 -14.03
N HIS A 60 9.55 -4.19 -13.21
CA HIS A 60 9.83 -2.91 -12.58
C HIS A 60 9.81 -3.04 -11.06
N SER A 61 11.00 -3.15 -10.45
CA SER A 61 11.18 -3.16 -8.99
C SER A 61 10.95 -1.80 -8.30
N GLY A 62 10.63 -0.75 -9.06
CA GLY A 62 10.45 0.61 -8.56
C GLY A 62 9.13 0.89 -7.85
N TYR A 63 8.19 -0.05 -7.84
CA TYR A 63 6.86 0.12 -7.26
C TYR A 63 6.44 -1.06 -6.38
N ALA A 64 5.55 -0.77 -5.43
CA ALA A 64 4.81 -1.79 -4.70
C ALA A 64 3.79 -2.46 -5.65
N LEU A 65 3.71 -3.78 -5.60
CA LEU A 65 2.80 -4.57 -6.43
C LEU A 65 1.60 -4.98 -5.58
N LEU A 66 0.39 -4.59 -6.00
CA LEU A 66 -0.83 -4.84 -5.22
C LEU A 66 -1.06 -6.34 -4.93
N ALA A 67 -0.74 -7.20 -5.90
CA ALA A 67 -0.86 -8.65 -5.75
C ALA A 67 0.24 -9.27 -4.85
N GLY A 68 1.30 -8.51 -4.53
CA GLY A 68 2.50 -9.03 -3.88
C GLY A 68 3.44 -9.77 -4.84
N ARG A 69 4.67 -10.05 -4.37
CA ARG A 69 5.71 -10.80 -5.11
C ARG A 69 5.94 -12.16 -4.45
N SER A 70 6.31 -13.17 -5.23
CA SER A 70 6.78 -14.45 -4.68
C SER A 70 8.00 -14.21 -3.78
N GLY A 71 8.02 -14.78 -2.57
CA GLY A 71 9.02 -14.47 -1.54
C GLY A 71 8.73 -13.23 -0.69
N GLY A 72 7.67 -12.48 -1.00
CA GLY A 72 7.25 -11.29 -0.27
C GLY A 72 7.73 -9.97 -0.89
N GLN A 73 7.29 -8.86 -0.32
CA GLN A 73 7.62 -7.52 -0.77
C GLN A 73 8.06 -6.65 0.42
N THR A 74 9.17 -5.94 0.27
CA THR A 74 9.71 -5.04 1.29
C THR A 74 9.67 -3.60 0.77
N LEU A 75 9.11 -2.69 1.57
CA LEU A 75 9.07 -1.26 1.26
C LEU A 75 10.06 -0.51 2.16
N TYR A 76 10.96 0.26 1.55
CA TYR A 76 11.87 1.18 2.24
C TYR A 76 11.45 2.61 1.96
N GLY A 77 11.33 3.45 2.99
CA GLY A 77 10.99 4.87 2.83
C GLY A 77 12.13 5.73 2.27
N GLY A 78 13.36 5.24 2.34
CA GLY A 78 14.54 5.84 1.71
C GLY A 78 15.81 5.07 2.05
N THR A 79 16.94 5.41 1.41
CA THR A 79 18.21 4.68 1.55
C THR A 79 19.27 5.40 2.39
N ALA A 80 19.07 6.68 2.72
CA ALA A 80 19.97 7.43 3.59
C ALA A 80 19.68 7.16 5.07
N ALA A 81 20.68 7.35 5.93
CA ALA A 81 20.53 7.20 7.37
C ALA A 81 19.49 8.19 7.92
N GLY A 82 18.56 7.69 8.74
CA GLY A 82 17.48 8.49 9.33
C GLY A 82 16.22 8.63 8.46
N ASN A 83 16.22 8.11 7.22
CA ASN A 83 15.02 8.11 6.39
C ASN A 83 13.96 7.16 6.97
N GLY A 84 12.70 7.59 6.99
CA GLY A 84 11.56 6.81 7.47
C GLY A 84 10.56 6.46 6.36
N LEU A 85 9.70 5.46 6.61
CA LEU A 85 8.55 5.12 5.76
C LEU A 85 7.27 5.66 6.41
N THR A 86 6.57 6.53 5.68
CA THR A 86 5.31 7.12 6.16
C THR A 86 4.15 6.60 5.33
N LEU A 87 3.16 5.98 5.99
CA LEU A 87 1.91 5.55 5.37
C LEU A 87 0.76 6.42 5.87
N TYR A 88 -0.04 6.94 4.94
CA TYR A 88 -1.30 7.61 5.21
C TYR A 88 -2.42 6.80 4.58
N SER A 89 -3.56 6.68 5.25
CA SER A 89 -4.75 6.01 4.70
C SER A 89 -5.30 6.73 3.46
N THR A 90 -5.22 8.06 3.44
CA THR A 90 -5.60 8.90 2.29
C THR A 90 -4.92 10.27 2.36
N SER A 91 -4.75 10.90 1.20
CA SER A 91 -4.32 12.30 1.06
C SER A 91 -5.40 13.29 1.48
N HIS A 92 -6.67 12.85 1.56
CA HIS A 92 -7.79 13.68 1.96
C HIS A 92 -7.67 14.16 3.43
N ALA A 93 -8.31 15.28 3.77
CA ALA A 93 -8.27 15.83 5.14
C ALA A 93 -8.90 14.86 6.16
N THR A 94 -10.06 14.30 5.82
CA THR A 94 -10.66 13.18 6.56
C THR A 94 -9.90 11.90 6.26
N LYS A 95 -9.26 11.32 7.28
CA LYS A 95 -8.50 10.08 7.15
C LYS A 95 -9.43 8.87 7.14
N GLY A 96 -8.90 7.72 6.71
CA GLY A 96 -9.47 6.40 6.98
C GLY A 96 -8.56 5.59 7.91
N ASN A 97 -8.89 4.32 8.11
CA ASN A 97 -8.05 3.41 8.87
C ASN A 97 -6.93 2.84 7.99
N ILE A 98 -5.77 2.57 8.59
CA ILE A 98 -4.75 1.69 8.01
C ILE A 98 -4.87 0.34 8.71
N ALA A 99 -5.18 -0.71 7.95
CA ALA A 99 -5.27 -2.07 8.47
C ALA A 99 -4.07 -2.90 7.99
N LEU A 100 -3.33 -3.49 8.92
CA LEU A 100 -2.30 -4.48 8.63
C LEU A 100 -2.89 -5.86 8.88
N GLY A 101 -3.56 -6.39 7.85
CA GLY A 101 -4.37 -7.59 7.96
C GLY A 101 -5.48 -7.43 8.99
N THR A 102 -5.69 -8.46 9.81
CA THR A 102 -6.67 -8.46 10.91
C THR A 102 -6.03 -8.19 12.28
N THR A 103 -4.70 -7.99 12.32
CA THR A 103 -3.93 -7.97 13.58
C THR A 103 -3.73 -6.57 14.12
N LEU A 104 -3.43 -5.59 13.26
CA LEU A 104 -3.17 -4.21 13.68
C LEU A 104 -4.02 -3.25 12.87
N THR A 105 -4.73 -2.36 13.55
CA THR A 105 -5.48 -1.26 12.92
C THR A 105 -5.02 0.07 13.49
N VAL A 106 -4.69 1.00 12.62
CA VAL A 106 -4.50 2.42 12.97
C VAL A 106 -5.74 3.17 12.54
N ASP A 107 -6.53 3.62 13.50
CA ASP A 107 -7.59 4.58 13.27
C ASP A 107 -6.97 5.97 13.21
N SER A 108 -6.56 6.35 12.00
CA SER A 108 -5.93 7.64 11.72
C SER A 108 -6.91 8.82 11.80
N VAL A 109 -8.22 8.55 11.95
CA VAL A 109 -9.23 9.59 12.19
C VAL A 109 -9.18 10.05 13.63
N ASN A 110 -9.17 9.10 14.56
CA ASN A 110 -9.24 9.37 16.00
C ASN A 110 -7.89 9.28 16.72
N GLY A 111 -6.80 8.97 16.01
CA GLY A 111 -5.46 8.83 16.58
C GLY A 111 -5.35 7.61 17.51
N ARG A 112 -5.93 6.48 17.11
CA ARG A 112 -5.99 5.25 17.92
C ARG A 112 -5.32 4.08 17.23
N VAL A 113 -4.83 3.14 18.04
CA VAL A 113 -4.22 1.89 17.58
C VAL A 113 -4.94 0.71 18.22
N GLY A 114 -5.36 -0.24 17.40
CA GLY A 114 -5.98 -1.50 17.81
C GLY A 114 -5.07 -2.69 17.50
N ILE A 115 -4.79 -3.55 18.48
CA ILE A 115 -4.11 -4.85 18.28
C ILE A 115 -5.12 -5.96 18.54
N GLY A 116 -5.35 -6.83 17.57
CA GLY A 116 -6.38 -7.88 17.61
C GLY A 116 -7.81 -7.35 17.54
N THR A 117 -7.99 -6.08 17.12
CA THR A 117 -9.31 -5.46 16.93
C THR A 117 -9.27 -4.46 15.77
N THR A 118 -10.37 -4.39 15.02
CA THR A 118 -10.54 -3.46 13.89
C THR A 118 -11.26 -2.17 14.28
N THR A 119 -11.78 -2.08 15.50
CA THR A 119 -12.59 -0.95 16.00
C THR A 119 -12.06 -0.44 17.34
N PRO A 120 -10.89 0.24 17.37
CA PRO A 120 -10.31 0.73 18.61
C PRO A 120 -11.17 1.84 19.27
N THR A 121 -11.53 1.65 20.53
CA THR A 121 -12.36 2.59 21.32
C THR A 121 -11.55 3.52 22.23
N SER A 122 -10.23 3.30 22.33
CA SER A 122 -9.26 4.06 23.13
C SER A 122 -7.96 4.26 22.34
N THR A 123 -7.05 5.13 22.80
CA THR A 123 -5.75 5.40 22.11
C THR A 123 -4.97 4.13 21.81
N LEU A 124 -4.94 3.21 22.77
CA LEU A 124 -4.50 1.82 22.57
C LEU A 124 -5.67 0.91 22.96
N SER A 125 -6.12 0.08 22.04
CA SER A 125 -7.17 -0.93 22.24
C SER A 125 -6.60 -2.30 21.93
N LEU A 126 -6.82 -3.26 22.82
CA LEU A 126 -6.36 -4.63 22.65
C LEU A 126 -7.60 -5.54 22.62
N GLY A 127 -7.70 -6.41 21.61
CA GLY A 127 -8.74 -7.42 21.52
C GLY A 127 -8.58 -8.57 22.52
N GLY A 128 -7.50 -8.58 23.32
CA GLY A 128 -7.20 -9.59 24.33
C GLY A 128 -6.32 -9.04 25.45
N ASN A 129 -5.77 -9.95 26.27
CA ASN A 129 -4.92 -9.61 27.41
C ASN A 129 -3.54 -9.07 26.97
N VAL A 130 -2.93 -8.26 27.83
CA VAL A 130 -1.51 -7.90 27.72
C VAL A 130 -0.69 -9.07 28.28
N SER A 131 0.15 -9.70 27.46
CA SER A 131 1.14 -10.69 27.89
C SER A 131 2.54 -10.15 27.61
N THR A 132 3.38 -10.06 28.64
CA THR A 132 4.79 -9.63 28.49
C THR A 132 5.73 -10.82 28.61
N ALA A 133 6.82 -10.82 27.83
CA ALA A 133 7.85 -11.88 27.91
C ALA A 133 8.72 -11.80 29.17
N THR A 134 8.69 -10.66 29.88
CA THR A 134 9.37 -10.45 31.16
C THR A 134 8.39 -10.56 32.31
N THR A 135 8.88 -11.04 33.46
CA THR A 135 8.11 -11.35 34.68
C THR A 135 7.40 -10.14 35.29
N GLU A 136 7.77 -8.91 34.94
CA GLU A 136 7.22 -7.69 35.55
C GLU A 136 6.78 -6.67 34.50
N ILE A 137 5.55 -6.16 34.65
CA ILE A 137 5.15 -4.88 34.09
C ILE A 137 5.50 -3.82 35.14
N THR A 138 6.65 -3.19 34.98
CA THR A 138 7.24 -2.27 35.98
C THR A 138 6.45 -0.97 36.19
N ALA A 139 5.48 -0.64 35.34
CA ALA A 139 4.65 0.55 35.47
C ALA A 139 3.27 0.40 34.81
N LEU A 140 2.35 -0.32 35.45
CA LEU A 140 0.94 -0.37 35.04
C LEU A 140 0.16 0.76 35.74
N SER A 141 0.03 1.92 35.08
CA SER A 141 -0.71 3.07 35.62
C SER A 141 -2.18 3.00 35.19
N PHE A 142 -3.06 2.62 36.12
CA PHE A 142 -4.50 2.66 35.93
C PHE A 142 -5.01 4.09 36.18
N LYS A 143 -5.27 4.86 35.12
CA LYS A 143 -5.88 6.20 35.22
C LYS A 143 -7.37 6.11 34.88
N ASN A 144 -8.23 6.54 35.81
CA ASN A 144 -9.62 6.88 35.51
C ASN A 144 -9.70 8.42 35.35
N SER A 145 -10.31 8.89 34.26
CA SER A 145 -10.42 10.32 33.93
C SER A 145 -11.17 11.17 34.97
N THR A 146 -11.81 10.57 35.99
CA THR A 146 -12.64 11.30 36.96
C THR A 146 -12.41 10.97 38.45
N ASN A 147 -11.30 10.30 38.81
CA ASN A 147 -10.81 10.15 40.20
C ASN A 147 -11.73 9.40 41.20
N THR A 148 -11.49 8.10 41.40
CA THR A 148 -11.20 7.46 42.71
C THR A 148 -11.17 5.93 42.53
N VAL A 149 -10.06 5.32 42.95
CA VAL A 149 -9.69 3.90 42.86
C VAL A 149 -9.46 3.39 41.43
N ALA A 150 -8.19 3.29 41.05
CA ALA A 150 -7.75 2.28 40.10
C ALA A 150 -8.12 0.90 40.65
N LYS A 151 -9.28 0.36 40.28
CA LYS A 151 -9.63 -1.00 40.64
C LYS A 151 -8.76 -1.95 39.82
N ILE A 152 -7.71 -2.49 40.43
CA ILE A 152 -7.11 -3.74 39.95
C ILE A 152 -8.15 -4.82 40.27
N SER A 153 -9.08 -5.04 39.33
CA SER A 153 -10.07 -6.10 39.45
C SER A 153 -9.42 -7.39 38.93
N VAL A 154 -8.90 -8.22 39.83
CA VAL A 154 -8.57 -9.61 39.50
C VAL A 154 -9.90 -10.35 39.40
N VAL A 155 -10.46 -10.43 38.20
CA VAL A 155 -11.65 -11.26 37.94
C VAL A 155 -11.14 -12.68 37.68
N SER A 156 -11.06 -13.48 38.74
CA SER A 156 -10.94 -14.93 38.58
C SER A 156 -12.24 -15.47 37.98
N THR A 157 -12.12 -16.32 36.95
CA THR A 157 -13.23 -17.20 36.50
C THR A 157 -13.13 -18.58 37.15
N ASP A 158 -12.10 -18.78 37.97
CA ASP A 158 -11.92 -19.97 38.77
C ASP A 158 -12.84 -19.86 40.00
N THR A 159 -13.49 -20.96 40.36
CA THR A 159 -14.38 -21.05 41.53
C THR A 159 -13.77 -21.95 42.60
N THR A 160 -12.49 -22.30 42.44
CA THR A 160 -11.77 -23.26 43.28
C THR A 160 -10.63 -22.63 44.07
N GLN A 161 -10.89 -21.48 44.68
CA GLN A 161 -10.25 -21.02 45.93
C GLN A 161 -8.72 -20.88 45.98
N ASP A 162 -8.03 -20.86 44.83
CA ASP A 162 -6.60 -20.50 44.71
C ASP A 162 -6.43 -19.25 43.82
N ASP A 163 -7.31 -18.27 44.03
CA ASP A 163 -7.53 -17.16 43.12
C ASP A 163 -6.66 -15.95 43.49
N GLY A 164 -5.40 -15.98 43.06
CA GLY A 164 -4.58 -14.80 42.76
C GLY A 164 -4.63 -13.65 43.76
N ASP A 165 -3.91 -13.80 44.86
CA ASP A 165 -3.75 -12.77 45.86
C ASP A 165 -3.18 -11.48 45.20
N LEU A 166 -3.87 -10.35 45.37
CA LEU A 166 -3.35 -9.05 44.93
C LEU A 166 -2.29 -8.61 45.95
N VAL A 167 -1.09 -9.16 45.83
CA VAL A 167 0.00 -8.95 46.80
C VAL A 167 0.65 -7.59 46.58
N PHE A 168 0.35 -6.64 47.46
CA PHE A 168 1.12 -5.39 47.59
C PHE A 168 2.20 -5.57 48.68
N SER A 169 3.30 -6.26 48.37
CA SER A 169 4.43 -6.35 49.30
C SER A 169 5.46 -5.27 49.01
N THR A 170 5.77 -4.44 49.99
CA THR A 170 7.09 -3.77 50.03
C THR A 170 8.08 -4.73 50.68
N ALA A 171 9.34 -4.74 50.23
CA ALA A 171 10.37 -5.56 50.85
C ALA A 171 10.39 -5.38 52.38
N PHE A 172 10.24 -6.47 53.13
CA PHE A 172 10.42 -6.46 54.58
C PHE A 172 11.93 -6.35 54.83
N ASN A 173 12.39 -5.17 55.24
CA ASN A 173 13.78 -4.97 55.64
C ASN A 173 13.90 -5.36 57.12
N GLY A 174 13.92 -6.67 57.36
CA GLY A 174 14.21 -7.29 58.66
C GLY A 174 15.65 -7.79 58.70
#